data_AF-A0A2V9PWD3-F1
#
_entry.id   AF-A0A2V9PWD3-F1
#
_cell.length_a   1.000
_cell.length_b   1.000
_cell.length_c   1.000
_cell.angle_alpha   90.00
_cell.angle_beta   90.00
_cell.angle_gamma   90.00
#
_symmetry.space_group_name_H-M   'P 1'
#
loop_
_entity.id
_entity.type
_entity.pdbx_description
1 polymer ?
#
loop_
_entity_poly.entity_id
_entity_poly.type
_entity_poly.pdbx_seq_one_letter_code
_entity_poly.pdbx_strand_id
1 'polypeptide(L)'
;QGYLAPPIFVVFFFGVFFKRLNAKGALWAMIVGFALGIFRMLVDTPVTLGLAGLQNGYPQGSFLWVINNIYFQYFSVLITIVSAIVMILVSHLTAEPNYQTIQNLTFETKTIEDRAATRASWSWKEVAGSGLVLVCIMGAYLYFRG
;
A
#
# COMPACT_ATOMS: atom_id res chain seq x y z
N GLN A 1 3.58 3.31 13.08
CA GLN A 1 2.35 2.91 12.37
C GLN A 1 2.50 2.80 10.85
N GLY A 2 3.08 3.76 10.13
CA GLY A 2 3.10 3.68 8.65
C GLY A 2 4.18 2.79 8.01
N TYR A 3 4.94 1.98 8.76
CA TYR A 3 5.81 0.94 8.19
C TYR A 3 5.03 -0.31 7.75
N LEU A 4 3.85 -0.53 8.35
CA LEU A 4 3.03 -1.73 8.16
C LEU A 4 1.85 -1.52 7.20
N ALA A 5 1.41 -0.27 7.04
CA ALA A 5 0.36 0.09 6.08
C ALA A 5 0.72 -0.18 4.60
N PRO A 6 1.97 0.04 4.13
CA PRO A 6 2.35 -0.16 2.73
C PRO A 6 2.10 -1.57 2.18
N PRO A 7 2.52 -2.67 2.84
CA PRO A 7 2.28 -4.02 2.32
C PRO A 7 0.79 -4.43 2.39
N ILE A 8 0.07 -3.99 3.41
CA ILE A 8 -1.37 -4.24 3.52
C ILE A 8 -2.11 -3.57 2.35
N PHE A 9 -1.78 -2.30 2.06
CA PHE A 9 -2.34 -1.58 0.92
C PHE A 9 -2.10 -2.32 -0.40
N VAL A 10 -0.88 -2.83 -0.63
CA VAL A 10 -0.55 -3.61 -1.84
C VAL A 10 -1.46 -4.82 -1.96
N VAL A 11 -1.56 -5.63 -0.91
CA VAL A 11 -2.35 -6.87 -0.96
C VAL A 11 -3.82 -6.59 -1.22
N PHE A 12 -4.40 -5.59 -0.56
CA PHE A 12 -5.80 -5.22 -0.77
C PHE A 12 -6.03 -4.60 -2.15
N PHE A 13 -5.22 -3.62 -2.54
CA PHE A 13 -5.35 -2.94 -3.83
C PHE A 13 -5.22 -3.94 -4.97
N PHE A 14 -4.09 -4.65 -5.04
CA PHE A 14 -3.85 -5.59 -6.12
C PHE A 14 -4.80 -6.81 -6.05
N GLY A 15 -5.13 -7.32 -4.87
CA GLY A 15 -6.08 -8.43 -4.70
C GLY A 15 -7.51 -8.12 -5.19
N VAL A 16 -7.91 -6.84 -5.13
CA VAL A 16 -9.22 -6.38 -5.60
C VAL A 16 -9.24 -6.12 -7.12
N PHE A 17 -8.09 -5.79 -7.73
CA PHE A 17 -8.00 -5.50 -9.17
C PHE A 17 -7.56 -6.71 -10.02
N PHE A 18 -6.85 -7.70 -9.48
CA PHE A 18 -6.28 -8.80 -10.27
C PHE A 18 -6.75 -10.18 -9.80
N LYS A 19 -7.48 -10.89 -10.66
CA LYS A 19 -7.95 -12.27 -10.41
C LYS A 19 -6.84 -13.30 -10.28
N ARG A 20 -5.67 -13.04 -10.89
CA ARG A 20 -4.54 -13.98 -10.89
C ARG A 20 -3.73 -13.97 -9.60
N LEU A 21 -4.02 -13.05 -8.68
CA LEU A 21 -3.30 -12.97 -7.42
C LEU A 21 -3.90 -13.95 -6.41
N ASN A 22 -3.02 -14.71 -5.77
CA ASN A 22 -3.39 -15.79 -4.87
C ASN A 22 -3.02 -15.47 -3.42
N ALA A 23 -3.66 -16.19 -2.48
CA ALA A 23 -3.41 -16.03 -1.04
C ALA A 23 -1.94 -16.24 -0.65
N LYS A 24 -1.23 -17.11 -1.38
CA LYS A 24 0.21 -17.35 -1.18
C LYS A 24 1.02 -16.10 -1.53
N GLY A 25 0.83 -15.51 -2.71
CA GLY A 25 1.52 -14.28 -3.12
C GLY A 25 1.20 -13.09 -2.21
N ALA A 26 -0.05 -12.98 -1.76
CA ALA A 26 -0.45 -12.00 -0.74
C ALA A 26 0.32 -12.20 0.58
N LEU A 27 0.41 -13.43 1.08
CA LEU A 27 1.13 -13.76 2.31
C LEU A 27 2.63 -13.45 2.18
N TRP A 28 3.26 -13.85 1.08
CA TRP A 28 4.67 -13.56 0.82
C TRP A 28 4.94 -12.06 0.70
N ALA A 29 4.06 -11.30 0.04
CA ALA A 29 4.17 -9.84 -0.05
C ALA A 29 4.08 -9.15 1.31
N MET A 30 3.20 -9.63 2.21
CA MET A 30 3.09 -9.15 3.58
C MET A 30 4.34 -9.47 4.40
N ILE A 31 4.84 -10.71 4.33
CA ILE A 31 6.05 -11.12 5.07
C ILE A 31 7.25 -10.30 4.63
N VAL A 32 7.48 -10.15 3.32
CA VAL A 32 8.62 -9.38 2.81
C VAL A 32 8.49 -7.90 3.19
N GLY A 33 7.31 -7.30 3.03
CA GLY A 33 7.09 -5.91 3.41
C GLY A 33 7.25 -5.67 4.91
N PHE A 34 6.81 -6.61 5.74
CA PHE A 34 7.00 -6.59 7.18
C PHE A 34 8.48 -6.67 7.57
N ALA A 35 9.23 -7.59 6.95
CA ALA A 35 10.66 -7.74 7.18
C ALA A 35 11.45 -6.47 6.82
N LEU A 36 11.11 -5.83 5.69
CA LEU A 36 11.71 -4.55 5.28
C LEU A 36 11.36 -3.41 6.26
N GLY A 37 10.13 -3.38 6.76
CA GLY A 37 9.69 -2.42 7.78
C GLY A 37 10.44 -2.58 9.11
N ILE A 38 10.62 -3.82 9.59
CA ILE A 38 11.42 -4.11 10.78
C ILE A 38 12.87 -3.74 10.56
N PHE A 39 13.44 -4.11 9.41
CA PHE A 39 14.83 -3.77 9.08
C PHE A 39 15.06 -2.25 9.15
N ARG A 40 14.15 -1.45 8.57
CA ARG A 40 14.21 0.02 8.67
C ARG A 40 14.14 0.52 10.11
N MET A 41 13.25 -0.05 10.91
CA MET A 41 13.09 0.29 12.33
C MET A 41 14.37 -0.03 13.11
N LEU A 42 14.99 -1.19 12.87
CA LEU A 42 16.25 -1.59 13.51
C LEU A 42 17.43 -0.69 13.09
N VAL A 43 17.39 -0.09 11.90
CA VAL A 43 18.40 0.88 11.45
C VAL A 43 18.16 2.27 12.04
N ASP A 44 16.91 2.70 12.20
CA ASP A 44 16.59 4.00 12.81
C ASP A 44 16.75 4.04 14.33
N THR A 45 16.36 2.96 15.00
CA THR A 45 16.28 2.92 16.47
C THR A 45 17.63 3.27 17.12
N PRO A 46 18.78 2.71 16.70
CA PRO A 46 20.07 3.00 17.33
C PRO A 46 20.55 4.44 17.16
N VAL A 47 20.29 5.02 15.98
CA VAL A 47 20.64 6.42 15.67
C VAL A 47 19.73 7.37 16.45
N THR A 48 18.44 7.07 16.54
CA THR A 48 17.46 7.91 17.24
C THR A 48 17.64 7.87 18.76
N LEU A 49 18.04 6.72 19.33
CA LEU A 49 18.31 6.58 20.76
C LEU A 49 19.70 7.08 21.19
N GLY A 50 20.58 7.46 20.26
CA GLY A 50 21.90 7.98 20.59
C GLY A 50 22.80 6.98 21.32
N LEU A 51 22.73 5.69 20.93
CA LEU A 51 23.59 4.63 21.49
C LEU A 51 25.08 5.01 21.36
N ALA A 52 25.87 4.69 22.39
CA ALA A 52 27.30 5.02 22.44
C ALA A 52 28.03 4.48 21.19
N GLY A 53 28.59 5.39 20.38
CA GLY A 53 29.25 5.08 19.10
C GLY A 53 28.41 5.34 17.83
N LEU A 54 27.10 5.53 17.95
CA LEU A 54 26.16 5.82 16.84
C LEU A 54 25.47 7.19 16.95
N GLN A 55 25.88 8.01 17.92
CA GLN A 55 25.34 9.36 18.17
C GLN A 55 25.47 10.31 16.98
N ASN A 56 26.49 10.13 16.14
CA ASN A 56 26.71 10.92 14.91
C ASN A 56 26.14 10.24 13.66
N GLY A 57 25.35 9.16 13.83
CA GLY A 57 24.81 8.35 12.73
C GLY A 57 25.79 7.32 12.18
N TYR A 58 25.38 6.63 11.11
CA TYR A 58 26.23 5.69 10.38
C TYR A 58 27.33 6.41 9.59
N PRO A 59 28.44 5.74 9.21
CA PRO A 59 29.48 6.31 8.36
C PRO A 59 28.87 6.91 7.08
N GLN A 60 29.21 8.16 6.78
CA GLN A 60 28.70 8.85 5.58
C GLN A 60 29.04 8.05 4.32
N GLY A 61 28.03 7.81 3.48
CA GLY A 61 28.16 6.98 2.28
C GLY A 61 27.95 5.47 2.50
N SER A 62 27.76 5.00 3.73
CA SER A 62 27.38 3.61 4.00
C SER A 62 25.93 3.33 3.62
N PHE A 63 25.62 2.09 3.23
CA PHE A 63 24.25 1.64 2.94
C PHE A 63 23.27 1.95 4.08
N LEU A 64 23.71 1.79 5.33
CA LEU A 64 22.90 2.07 6.51
C LEU A 64 22.67 3.58 6.72
N TRP A 65 23.63 4.42 6.31
CA TRP A 65 23.46 5.88 6.33
C TRP A 65 22.41 6.33 5.31
N VAL A 66 22.43 5.75 4.09
CA VAL A 66 21.42 6.05 3.06
C VAL A 66 20.02 5.68 3.53
N ILE A 67 19.85 4.50 4.14
CA ILE A 67 18.54 4.06 4.64
C ILE A 67 18.06 4.96 5.78
N ASN A 68 18.94 5.30 6.73
CA ASN A 68 18.60 6.17 7.85
C ASN A 68 18.26 7.61 7.40
N ASN A 69 18.95 8.13 6.39
CA ASN A 69 18.77 9.49 5.90
C ASN A 69 17.59 9.63 4.91
N ILE A 70 17.01 8.53 4.44
CA ILE A 70 15.79 8.55 3.63
C ILE A 70 14.58 8.87 4.52
N TYR A 71 13.82 9.89 4.11
CA TYR A 71 12.56 10.23 4.75
C TYR A 71 11.59 9.06 4.67
N PHE A 72 10.91 8.83 5.78
CA PHE A 72 10.00 7.71 5.99
C PHE A 72 9.02 7.46 4.83
N GLN A 73 8.44 8.52 4.26
CA GLN A 73 7.45 8.38 3.19
C GLN A 73 8.03 7.74 1.92
N TYR A 74 9.26 8.08 1.54
CA TYR A 74 9.93 7.49 0.38
C TYR A 74 10.26 6.01 0.62
N PHE A 75 10.66 5.67 1.85
CA PHE A 75 10.90 4.28 2.22
C PHE A 75 9.61 3.45 2.18
N SER A 76 8.48 4.02 2.63
CA SER A 76 7.18 3.36 2.53
C SER A 76 6.75 3.09 1.09
N VAL A 77 7.01 4.02 0.16
CA VAL A 77 6.79 3.79 -1.28
C VAL A 77 7.67 2.66 -1.82
N LEU A 78 8.93 2.58 -1.38
CA LEU A 78 9.84 1.49 -1.75
C LEU A 78 9.31 0.14 -1.26
N ILE A 79 8.87 0.04 0.00
CA ILE A 79 8.24 -1.17 0.53
C ILE A 79 7.00 -1.55 -0.30
N THR A 80 6.14 -0.58 -0.65
CA THR A 80 4.98 -0.82 -1.52
C THR A 80 5.38 -1.46 -2.85
N ILE A 81 6.39 -0.90 -3.53
CA ILE A 81 6.84 -1.40 -4.84
C ILE A 81 7.40 -2.82 -4.70
N VAL A 82 8.25 -3.06 -3.71
CA VAL A 82 8.85 -4.39 -3.49
C VAL A 82 7.78 -5.43 -3.15
N SER A 83 6.85 -5.10 -2.25
CA SER A 83 5.73 -5.99 -1.93
C SER A 83 4.85 -6.27 -3.15
N ALA A 84 4.62 -5.29 -4.03
CA ALA A 84 3.85 -5.49 -5.27
C ALA A 84 4.56 -6.45 -6.24
N ILE A 85 5.87 -6.27 -6.42
CA ILE A 85 6.68 -7.17 -7.25
C ILE A 85 6.65 -8.60 -6.69
N VAL A 86 6.86 -8.77 -5.37
CA VAL A 86 6.80 -10.08 -4.71
C VAL A 86 5.43 -10.71 -4.88
N MET A 87 4.36 -9.94 -4.69
CA MET A 87 2.99 -10.42 -4.88
C MET A 87 2.78 -10.97 -6.28
N ILE A 88 3.16 -10.19 -7.31
CA ILE A 88 2.99 -10.58 -8.72
C ILE A 88 3.85 -11.81 -9.04
N LEU A 89 5.13 -11.80 -8.69
CA LEU A 89 6.06 -12.89 -8.99
C LEU A 89 5.62 -14.19 -8.32
N VAL A 90 5.36 -14.16 -7.00
CA VAL A 90 4.96 -15.36 -6.27
C VAL A 90 3.58 -15.84 -6.72
N SER A 91 2.64 -14.95 -7.02
CA SER A 91 1.35 -15.37 -7.56
C SER A 91 1.46 -16.01 -8.95
N HIS A 92 2.37 -15.55 -9.81
CA HIS A 92 2.62 -16.18 -11.12
C HIS A 92 3.41 -17.49 -11.04
N LEU A 93 4.30 -17.63 -10.05
CA LEU A 93 5.11 -18.85 -9.86
C LEU A 93 4.37 -19.95 -9.08
N THR A 94 3.25 -19.62 -8.46
CA THR A 94 2.45 -20.54 -7.66
C THR A 94 1.23 -21.02 -8.44
N ALA A 95 0.69 -22.19 -8.08
CA ALA A 95 -0.51 -22.76 -8.67
C ALA A 95 -1.65 -21.74 -8.81
N GLU A 96 -2.37 -21.84 -9.93
CA GLU A 96 -3.46 -20.92 -10.26
C GLU A 96 -4.51 -20.91 -9.15
N PRO A 97 -5.00 -19.71 -8.76
CA PRO A 97 -6.05 -19.62 -7.76
C PRO A 97 -7.33 -20.35 -8.23
N ASN A 98 -8.04 -20.99 -7.31
CA ASN A 98 -9.34 -21.59 -7.61
C ASN A 98 -10.35 -20.47 -7.93
N TYR A 99 -10.63 -20.26 -9.21
CA TYR A 99 -11.53 -19.21 -9.70
C TYR A 99 -12.97 -19.32 -9.16
N GLN A 100 -13.39 -20.48 -8.63
CA GLN A 100 -14.70 -20.64 -7.98
C GLN A 100 -14.76 -19.94 -6.61
N THR A 101 -13.64 -19.82 -5.90
CA THR A 101 -13.57 -19.15 -4.58
C THR A 101 -13.44 -17.62 -4.70
N ILE A 102 -13.03 -17.11 -5.86
CA ILE A 102 -12.82 -15.67 -6.13
C ILE A 102 -14.04 -15.05 -6.89
N GLN A 103 -15.08 -15.83 -7.16
CA GLN A 103 -16.35 -15.28 -7.63
C GLN A 103 -16.88 -14.25 -6.62
N ASN A 104 -17.20 -13.05 -7.11
CA ASN A 104 -17.65 -11.87 -6.34
C ASN A 104 -16.64 -11.16 -5.43
N LEU A 105 -15.35 -11.55 -5.38
CA LEU A 105 -14.34 -10.91 -4.51
C LEU A 105 -13.40 -9.91 -5.23
N THR A 106 -13.36 -9.92 -6.56
CA THR A 106 -12.49 -9.04 -7.38
C THR A 106 -13.37 -8.25 -8.36
N PHE A 107 -12.98 -7.02 -8.75
CA PHE A 107 -13.79 -6.18 -9.65
C PHE A 107 -14.13 -6.86 -10.98
N GLU A 108 -13.21 -7.68 -11.50
CA GLU A 108 -13.44 -8.46 -12.71
C GLU A 108 -14.45 -9.61 -12.52
N THR A 109 -14.70 -10.07 -11.28
CA THR A 109 -15.69 -11.12 -10.97
C THR A 109 -17.02 -10.57 -10.51
N LYS A 110 -17.22 -9.24 -10.49
CA LYS A 110 -18.53 -8.65 -10.26
C LYS A 110 -19.46 -8.99 -11.43
N THR A 111 -20.52 -9.72 -11.13
CA THR A 111 -21.63 -9.99 -12.05
C THR A 111 -22.26 -8.68 -12.52
N ILE A 112 -22.78 -8.67 -13.74
CA ILE A 112 -23.40 -7.48 -14.35
C ILE A 112 -24.61 -7.01 -13.50
N GLU A 113 -25.27 -7.92 -12.77
CA GLU A 113 -26.38 -7.59 -11.87
C GLU A 113 -25.98 -6.69 -10.68
N ASP A 114 -24.81 -6.90 -10.05
CA ASP A 114 -24.36 -6.09 -8.92
C ASP A 114 -24.05 -4.63 -9.30
N ARG A 115 -23.58 -4.43 -10.55
CA ARG A 115 -23.30 -3.10 -11.09
C ARG A 115 -24.59 -2.34 -11.38
N ALA A 116 -25.65 -3.04 -11.78
CA ALA A 116 -26.99 -2.47 -11.99
C ALA A 116 -27.65 -2.11 -10.65
N ALA A 117 -27.55 -2.98 -9.63
CA ALA A 117 -28.08 -2.71 -8.29
C ALA A 117 -27.39 -1.52 -7.60
N THR A 118 -26.05 -1.41 -7.72
CA THR A 118 -25.29 -0.26 -7.17
C THR A 118 -25.65 1.06 -7.85
N ARG A 119 -25.90 1.04 -9.17
CA ARG A 119 -26.34 2.25 -9.90
C ARG A 119 -27.78 2.63 -9.56
N ALA A 120 -28.64 1.66 -9.29
CA ALA A 120 -30.03 1.90 -8.88
C ALA A 120 -30.14 2.45 -7.44
N SER A 121 -29.14 2.19 -6.59
CA SER A 121 -29.14 2.68 -5.20
C SER A 121 -28.59 4.12 -5.04
N TRP A 122 -27.98 4.70 -6.08
CA TRP A 122 -27.39 6.04 -6.00
C TRP A 122 -28.47 7.12 -5.88
N SER A 123 -28.49 7.81 -4.74
CA SER A 123 -29.38 8.95 -4.54
C SER A 123 -28.74 10.23 -5.09
N TRP A 124 -29.54 11.09 -5.75
CA TRP A 124 -29.09 12.42 -6.20
C TRP A 124 -28.45 13.24 -5.07
N LYS A 125 -28.90 13.03 -3.82
CA LYS A 125 -28.35 13.69 -2.63
C LYS A 125 -26.90 13.29 -2.35
N GLU A 126 -26.52 12.04 -2.61
CA GLU A 126 -25.16 11.52 -2.40
C GLU A 126 -24.19 12.08 -3.46
N VAL A 127 -24.67 12.20 -4.70
CA VAL A 127 -23.91 12.81 -5.80
C VAL A 127 -23.70 14.29 -5.56
N ALA A 128 -24.75 15.02 -5.18
CA ALA A 128 -24.67 16.45 -4.87
C ALA A 128 -23.77 16.72 -3.65
N GLY A 129 -23.87 15.90 -2.60
CA GLY A 129 -23.00 15.98 -1.43
C GLY A 129 -21.53 15.75 -1.78
N SER A 130 -21.24 14.71 -2.58
CA SER A 130 -19.87 14.41 -3.04
C SER A 130 -19.29 15.53 -3.91
N GLY A 131 -20.11 16.12 -4.79
CA GLY A 131 -19.73 17.27 -5.60
C GLY A 131 -19.38 18.49 -4.76
N LEU A 132 -20.20 18.81 -3.75
CA LEU A 132 -19.95 19.94 -2.85
C LEU A 132 -18.63 19.77 -2.09
N VAL A 133 -18.36 18.56 -1.56
CA VAL A 133 -17.11 18.27 -0.86
C VAL A 133 -15.90 18.47 -1.78
N LEU A 134 -15.95 17.98 -3.02
CA LEU A 134 -14.87 18.16 -4.00
C LEU A 134 -14.62 19.64 -4.33
N VAL A 135 -15.69 20.43 -4.48
CA VAL A 135 -15.59 21.88 -4.72
C VAL A 135 -14.97 22.59 -3.51
N CYS A 136 -15.36 22.24 -2.29
CA CYS A 136 -14.77 22.80 -1.07
C CYS A 136 -13.27 22.47 -0.96
N ILE A 137 -12.87 21.22 -1.23
CA ILE A 137 -11.46 20.81 -1.22
C ILE A 137 -10.68 21.59 -2.27
N MET A 138 -11.19 21.66 -3.50
CA MET A 138 -10.53 22.39 -4.59
C MET A 138 -10.42 23.88 -4.29
N GLY A 139 -11.49 24.49 -3.75
CA GLY A 139 -11.50 25.89 -3.31
C GLY A 139 -10.46 26.17 -2.23
N ALA A 140 -10.34 25.31 -1.21
CA ALA A 140 -9.31 25.41 -0.19
C ALA A 140 -7.90 25.29 -0.79
N TYR A 141 -7.66 24.32 -1.66
CA TYR A 141 -6.37 24.13 -2.32
C TYR A 141 -5.96 25.32 -3.19
N LEU A 142 -6.92 25.97 -3.87
CA LEU A 142 -6.66 27.15 -4.69
C LEU A 142 -6.47 28.41 -3.83
N TYR A 143 -7.21 28.53 -2.72
CA TYR A 143 -7.10 29.66 -1.79
C TYR A 143 -5.76 29.69 -1.06
N PHE A 144 -5.29 28.54 -0.55
CA PHE A 144 -4.01 28.42 0.15
C PHE A 144 -2.80 28.25 -0.77
N ARG A 145 -2.97 28.45 -2.09
CA ARG A 145 -1.89 28.38 -3.08
C ARG A 145 -1.21 29.73 -3.34
N GLY A 146 -1.78 30.83 -2.84
CA GLY A 146 -1.19 32.17 -2.80
C GLY A 146 -0.56 32.45 -1.45
#